data_AF-K7M5X4-F1
#
_entry.id   AF-K7M5X4-F1
#
_cell.length_a   1.000
_cell.length_b   1.000
_cell.length_c   1.000
_cell.angle_alpha   90.00
_cell.angle_beta   90.00
_cell.angle_gamma   90.00
#
_symmetry.space_group_name_H-M   'P 1'
#
loop_
_entity.id
_entity.type
_entity.pdbx_description
1 polymer ?
#
loop_
_entity_poly.entity_id
_entity_poly.type
_entity_poly.pdbx_seq_one_letter_code
_entity_poly.pdbx_strand_id
1 'polypeptide(L)' 'MPLEISGEPVGEVRIVSDMHEPKAAMAQGADAFIALPGGYGTMEELLEMITWAQLGIHKKQVGLLNVDGYYFACII' A
#
# COMPACT_ATOMS: atom_id res chain seq x y z
N MET A 1 1.13 21.71 14.10
CA MET A 1 0.82 20.61 13.16
C MET A 1 -0.41 19.92 13.71
N PRO A 2 -1.46 19.64 12.90
CA PRO A 2 -2.63 18.94 13.41
C PRO A 2 -2.21 17.56 13.91
N LEU A 3 -2.83 17.07 14.99
CA LEU A 3 -2.53 15.74 15.53
C LEU A 3 -2.75 14.70 14.43
N GLU A 4 -1.69 14.00 14.04
CA GLU A 4 -1.87 12.70 13.42
C GLU A 4 -2.57 11.78 14.42
N ILE A 5 -3.43 10.88 13.91
CA ILE A 5 -4.02 9.78 14.69
C ILE A 5 -3.04 8.58 14.73
N SER A 6 -1.76 8.82 14.41
CA SER A 6 -0.67 7.89 14.61
C SER A 6 -0.34 7.80 16.10
N GLY A 7 -0.05 6.60 16.58
CA GLY A 7 0.44 6.39 17.95
C GLY A 7 1.89 6.84 18.09
N GLU A 8 2.62 6.27 19.05
CA GLU A 8 4.07 6.41 19.07
C GLU A 8 4.65 5.84 17.76
N PRO A 9 5.39 6.64 16.97
CA PRO A 9 5.87 6.20 15.67
C PRO A 9 6.93 5.10 15.82
N VAL A 10 6.77 4.02 15.05
CA VAL A 10 7.71 2.90 15.02
C VAL A 10 8.61 3.03 13.80
N GLY A 11 9.90 3.32 14.03
CA GLY A 11 10.90 3.45 12.97
C GLY A 11 11.08 4.88 12.47
N GLU A 12 11.36 5.03 11.17
CA GLU A 12 11.57 6.32 10.52
C GLU A 12 10.24 6.94 10.08
N VAL A 13 9.99 8.19 10.48
CA VAL A 13 8.84 8.99 9.99
C VAL A 13 9.35 9.97 8.94
N ARG A 14 8.82 9.86 7.72
CA ARG A 14 9.15 10.77 6.62
C ARG A 14 7.92 11.61 6.23
N ILE A 15 8.07 12.92 6.35
CA ILE A 15 7.09 13.88 5.84
C ILE A 15 7.28 14.01 4.32
N VAL A 16 6.18 14.03 3.60
CA VAL A 16 6.10 14.01 2.13
C VAL A 16 5.09 15.06 1.65
N SER A 17 5.22 15.48 0.40
CA SER A 17 4.56 16.69 -0.13
C SER A 17 3.14 16.47 -0.68
N ASP A 18 2.88 15.33 -1.31
CA ASP A 18 1.58 14.92 -1.86
C ASP A 18 1.38 13.40 -1.70
N MET A 19 0.31 12.80 -2.26
CA MET A 19 0.05 11.35 -2.17
C MET A 19 0.86 10.48 -3.15
N HIS A 20 1.43 11.03 -4.22
CA HIS A 20 2.30 10.29 -5.12
C HIS A 20 3.71 10.09 -4.50
N GLU A 21 4.21 11.04 -3.71
CA GLU A 21 5.49 10.86 -2.99
C GLU A 21 5.53 9.68 -2.00
N PRO A 22 4.58 9.46 -1.06
CA PRO A 22 4.59 8.31 -0.17
C PRO A 22 4.44 7.01 -0.96
N LYS A 23 3.57 6.94 -1.98
CA LYS A 23 3.48 5.74 -2.83
C LYS A 23 4.79 5.45 -3.54
N ALA A 24 5.44 6.45 -4.13
CA ALA A 24 6.76 6.30 -4.75
C ALA A 24 7.86 5.93 -3.73
N ALA A 25 7.86 6.54 -2.53
CA ALA A 25 8.84 6.28 -1.49
C ALA A 25 8.68 4.89 -0.86
N MET A 26 7.44 4.50 -0.51
CA MET A 26 7.08 3.16 -0.05
C MET A 26 7.41 2.12 -1.13
N ALA A 27 7.06 2.40 -2.40
CA ALA A 27 7.36 1.50 -3.50
C ALA A 27 8.84 1.40 -3.86
N GLN A 28 9.66 2.40 -3.53
CA GLN A 28 11.12 2.29 -3.62
C GLN A 28 11.68 1.41 -2.49
N GLY A 29 11.23 1.65 -1.25
CA GLY A 29 11.75 0.97 -0.05
C GLY A 29 11.25 -0.45 0.21
N ALA A 30 10.07 -0.84 -0.29
CA ALA A 30 9.50 -2.17 -0.06
C ALA A 30 10.05 -3.23 -1.04
N ASP A 31 10.31 -4.46 -0.61
CA ASP A 31 10.61 -5.59 -1.53
C ASP A 31 9.34 -6.26 -2.08
N ALA A 32 8.25 -6.20 -1.31
CA ALA A 32 6.94 -6.73 -1.63
C ALA A 32 5.84 -5.89 -0.97
N PHE A 33 4.63 -5.95 -1.53
CA PHE A 33 3.43 -5.28 -1.03
C PHE A 33 2.42 -6.32 -0.56
N ILE A 34 1.77 -6.06 0.57
CA ILE A 34 0.70 -6.91 1.13
C ILE A 34 -0.50 -6.02 1.44
N ALA A 35 -1.61 -6.22 0.73
CA ALA A 35 -2.87 -5.58 1.07
C ALA A 35 -3.54 -6.36 2.21
N LEU A 36 -3.67 -5.71 3.37
CA LEU A 36 -4.50 -6.18 4.48
C LEU A 36 -5.98 -5.88 4.18
N PRO A 37 -6.96 -6.48 4.88
CA PRO A 37 -8.35 -6.07 4.81
C PRO A 37 -8.51 -4.57 5.09
N GLY A 38 -9.04 -3.82 4.13
CA GLY A 38 -9.07 -2.37 4.18
C GLY A 38 -10.08 -1.79 3.18
N GLY A 39 -10.42 -0.51 3.37
CA GLY A 39 -11.40 0.20 2.54
C GLY A 39 -10.83 0.64 1.18
N TYR A 40 -11.53 1.59 0.54
CA TYR A 40 -11.17 2.07 -0.80
C TYR A 40 -9.73 2.60 -0.94
N GLY A 41 -9.14 3.18 0.11
CA GLY A 41 -7.73 3.60 0.10
C GLY A 41 -6.76 2.45 -0.15
N THR A 42 -6.90 1.36 0.62
CA THR A 42 -6.08 0.14 0.45
C THR A 42 -6.29 -0.52 -0.91
N MET A 43 -7.51 -0.46 -1.45
CA MET A 43 -7.82 -0.97 -2.79
C MET A 43 -7.19 -0.10 -3.89
N GLU A 44 -7.14 1.22 -3.71
CA GLU A 44 -6.52 2.15 -4.65
C GLU A 44 -5.00 1.98 -4.68
N GLU A 45 -4.35 1.88 -3.53
CA GLU A 45 -2.91 1.58 -3.39
C GLU A 45 -2.55 0.23 -4.02
N LEU A 46 -3.37 -0.80 -3.77
CA LEU A 46 -3.22 -2.13 -4.34
C LEU A 46 -3.30 -2.10 -5.88
N LEU A 47 -4.32 -1.43 -6.44
CA LEU A 47 -4.50 -1.34 -7.88
C LEU A 47 -3.37 -0.55 -8.55
N GLU A 48 -2.81 0.47 -7.88
CA GLU A 48 -1.65 1.20 -8.37
C GLU A 48 -0.41 0.30 -8.46
N MET A 49 -0.08 -0.47 -7.40
CA MET A 49 1.06 -1.39 -7.41
C MET A 49 0.88 -2.54 -8.42
N ILE A 50 -0.35 -3.05 -8.61
CA ILE A 50 -0.64 -4.02 -9.69
C ILE A 50 -0.42 -3.37 -11.05
N THR A 51 -0.87 -2.14 -11.25
CA THR A 51 -0.70 -1.40 -12.52
C THR A 51 0.78 -1.15 -12.81
N TRP A 52 1.57 -0.77 -11.81
CA TRP A 52 3.02 -0.56 -11.96
C TRP A 52 3.78 -1.86 -12.25
N ALA A 53 3.36 -2.99 -11.66
CA ALA A 53 3.88 -4.31 -12.04
C ALA A 53 3.55 -4.67 -13.50
N GLN A 54 2.30 -4.43 -13.94
CA GLN A 54 1.86 -4.70 -15.32
C GLN A 54 2.57 -3.81 -16.35
N LEU A 55 2.82 -2.54 -16.02
CA LEU A 55 3.60 -1.59 -16.84
C LEU A 55 5.11 -1.88 -16.82
N GLY A 56 5.58 -2.84 -16.00
CA GLY A 56 6.99 -3.20 -15.87
C GLY A 56 7.84 -2.18 -15.10
N ILE A 57 7.22 -1.23 -14.40
CA ILE A 57 7.89 -0.21 -13.57
C ILE A 57 8.61 -0.88 -12.39
N HIS A 58 8.03 -1.95 -11.83
CA HIS A 58 8.70 -2.82 -10.87
C HIS A 58 8.38 -4.30 -11.08
N LYS A 59 9.18 -5.18 -10.45
CA LYS A 59 8.97 -6.64 -10.41
C LYS A 59 8.72 -7.17 -8.99
N LYS A 60 8.36 -6.26 -8.07
CA LYS A 60 8.07 -6.54 -6.66
C LYS A 60 6.80 -7.37 -6.53
N GLN A 61 6.77 -8.27 -5.55
CA GLN A 61 5.62 -9.15 -5.33
C GLN A 61 4.45 -8.36 -4.74
N VAL A 62 3.22 -8.68 -5.13
CA VAL A 62 1.99 -8.10 -4.60
C VAL A 62 1.10 -9.23 -4.10
N GLY A 63 0.72 -9.21 -2.82
CA GLY A 63 -0.11 -10.23 -2.18
C GLY A 63 -1.35 -9.65 -1.50
N LEU A 64 -2.39 -10.46 -1.38
CA LEU A 64 -3.63 -10.15 -0.65
C LEU A 64 -3.73 -11.01 0.60
N LEU A 65 -3.83 -10.40 1.78
CA LEU A 65 -4.08 -11.14 3.01
C LEU A 65 -5.59 -11.33 3.20
N ASN A 66 -6.10 -12.47 2.77
CA ASN A 66 -7.51 -12.83 2.97
C ASN A 66 -7.79 -13.29 4.41
N VAL A 67 -8.22 -12.36 5.26
CA VAL A 67 -8.69 -12.64 6.62
C VAL A 67 -10.21 -12.84 6.58
N ASP A 68 -10.70 -13.92 7.20
CA ASP A 68 -12.13 -14.25 7.33
C ASP A 68 -12.96 -14.14 6.03
N GLY A 69 -12.32 -14.42 4.89
CA GLY A 69 -12.97 -14.33 3.58
C GLY A 69 -13.21 -12.91 3.04
N TYR A 70 -12.63 -11.86 3.66
CA TYR A 70 -12.79 -10.47 3.25
C TYR A 70 -12.58 -10.24 1.74
N TYR A 71 -11.57 -10.89 1.16
CA TYR A 71 -11.24 -10.78 -0.26
C TYR A 71 -11.95 -11.81 -1.16
N PHE A 72 -12.83 -12.69 -0.65
CA PHE A 72 -13.53 -13.66 -1.51
C PHE A 72 -14.36 -12.99 -2.60
N ALA A 73 -14.99 -11.84 -2.34
CA ALA A 73 -15.70 -11.07 -3.37
C ALA A 73 -14.78 -10.40 -4.41
N CYS A 74 -13.46 -10.38 -4.17
CA CYS A 74 -12.45 -9.79 -5.06
C CYS A 74 -11.60 -10.84 -5.80
N ILE A 75 -11.77 -12.14 -5.52
CA ILE A 75 -10.97 -13.26 -6.05
C ILE A 75 -11.80 -14.10 -7.07
N ILE A 76 -12.87 -13.51 -7.62
CA ILE A 76 -13.68 -14.05 -8.73
C ILE A 76 -13.09 -13.67 -10.09
#